data_AF-A0A6P6A158-F1
#
_entry.id   AF-A0A6P6A158-F1
#
_cell.length_a   1.000
_cell.length_b   1.000
_cell.length_c   1.000
_cell.angle_alpha   90.00
_cell.angle_beta   90.00
_cell.angle_gamma   90.00
#
_symmetry.space_group_name_H-M   'P 1'
#
loop_
_entity.id
_entity.type
_entity.pdbx_description
1 polymer ?
#
loop_
_entity_poly.entity_id
_entity_poly.type
_entity_poly.pdbx_seq_one_letter_code
_entity_poly.pdbx_strand_id
1 'polypeptide(L)'
;MGLHGKTLSLLSVSLFSVTIFLGSFTFVAIAADYTTLVFKGCADQKFQDPSEVYLQNLKNLMSTLVSQSSQKTFSSTTTGQDPNAITGLYQCRGDLTTSQCYSCVSKIPEISDKLCGKAVAARVQLSGCYLRYEIVGFKQVPETELLYKVCGSSQASGTDFESRRDTAFGMAEDGVKSGSGLFYTGDYQSVYVLGQCEGDLATSDCGDCAKSAFQTAKDDCGDSISGQVYLHKCYISYSYYPNGVPAISSPSGTRQRTQKTVAIAVGGVAALGFIVVCLMFLKSVLKKRRTKHEGWVITPSYILLIS
;
A
#
# COMPACT_ATOMS: atom_id res chain seq x y z
N MET A 1 62.79 17.08 -3.58
CA MET A 1 61.56 17.74 -3.07
C MET A 1 60.80 18.22 -4.29
N GLY A 2 59.62 17.76 -4.72
CA GLY A 2 58.59 16.91 -4.17
C GLY A 2 57.26 17.46 -4.69
N LEU A 3 56.70 16.94 -5.79
CA LEU A 3 55.29 17.17 -6.18
C LEU A 3 54.88 16.25 -7.34
N HIS A 4 54.55 14.99 -7.06
CA HIS A 4 53.94 14.08 -8.05
C HIS A 4 52.71 13.31 -7.50
N GLY A 5 52.13 13.76 -6.38
CA GLY A 5 51.08 13.03 -5.65
C GLY A 5 49.65 13.56 -5.75
N LYS A 6 49.35 14.61 -6.53
CA LYS A 6 48.03 15.30 -6.44
C LYS A 6 46.98 14.87 -7.48
N THR A 7 47.38 14.30 -8.62
CA THR A 7 46.43 14.03 -9.73
C THR A 7 45.69 12.71 -9.60
N LEU A 8 46.30 11.69 -8.96
CA LEU A 8 45.69 10.37 -8.79
C LEU A 8 44.61 10.35 -7.68
N SER A 9 44.75 11.22 -6.67
CA SER A 9 43.80 11.38 -5.56
C SER A 9 42.48 12.03 -5.99
N LEU A 10 42.52 13.01 -6.90
CA LEU A 10 41.30 13.69 -7.39
C LEU A 10 40.41 12.78 -8.26
N LEU A 11 41.00 11.82 -8.98
CA LEU A 11 40.26 10.85 -9.80
C LEU A 11 39.58 9.77 -8.93
N SER A 12 40.23 9.29 -7.87
CA SER A 12 39.61 8.34 -6.94
C SER A 12 38.48 8.99 -6.14
N VAL A 13 38.69 10.23 -5.65
CA VAL A 13 37.65 10.98 -4.91
C VAL A 13 36.42 11.27 -5.78
N SER A 14 36.62 11.58 -7.07
CA SER A 14 35.52 11.76 -8.04
C SER A 14 34.73 10.47 -8.28
N LEU A 15 35.41 9.34 -8.44
CA LEU A 15 34.76 8.05 -8.70
C LEU A 15 33.99 7.53 -7.47
N PHE A 16 34.53 7.72 -6.26
CA PHE A 16 33.85 7.42 -5.00
C PHE A 16 32.64 8.34 -4.75
N SER A 17 32.72 9.61 -5.16
CA SER A 17 31.59 10.55 -5.02
C SER A 17 30.43 10.19 -5.96
N VAL A 18 30.73 9.72 -7.18
CA VAL A 18 29.70 9.29 -8.15
C VAL A 18 29.02 7.98 -7.73
N THR A 19 29.74 7.02 -7.12
CA THR A 19 29.12 5.77 -6.62
C THR A 19 28.22 6.01 -5.39
N ILE A 20 28.56 6.99 -4.54
CA ILE A 20 27.71 7.41 -3.40
C ILE A 20 26.43 8.10 -3.90
N PHE A 21 26.51 8.91 -4.97
CA PHE A 21 25.33 9.57 -5.54
C PHE A 21 24.38 8.61 -6.29
N LEU A 22 24.90 7.53 -6.91
CA LEU A 22 24.04 6.50 -7.54
C LEU A 22 23.42 5.52 -6.53
N GLY A 23 24.02 5.35 -5.35
CA GLY A 23 23.52 4.46 -4.29
C GLY A 23 22.39 5.04 -3.42
N SER A 24 22.04 6.32 -3.59
CA SER A 24 21.16 7.04 -2.66
C SER A 24 19.73 7.23 -3.14
N PHE A 25 19.37 6.77 -4.35
CA PHE A 25 17.97 6.64 -4.74
C PHE A 25 17.43 5.30 -4.26
N THR A 26 17.33 5.14 -2.94
CA THR A 26 16.39 4.17 -2.40
C THR A 26 14.99 4.66 -2.80
N PHE A 27 14.41 3.99 -3.80
CA PHE A 27 12.96 4.07 -4.00
C PHE A 27 12.32 3.58 -2.70
N VAL A 28 11.94 4.51 -1.83
CA VAL A 28 11.01 4.21 -0.75
C VAL A 28 9.70 3.89 -1.45
N ALA A 29 9.49 2.60 -1.73
CA ALA A 29 8.15 2.10 -1.95
C ALA A 29 7.41 2.40 -0.64
N ILE A 30 6.50 3.39 -0.66
CA ILE A 30 5.53 3.55 0.42
C ILE A 30 4.69 2.28 0.35
N ALA A 31 5.06 1.28 1.15
CA ALA A 31 4.20 0.13 1.33
C ALA A 31 2.90 0.68 1.93
N ALA A 32 1.78 0.46 1.24
CA ALA A 32 0.48 0.79 1.80
C ALA A 32 0.37 0.07 3.15
N ASP A 33 0.14 0.82 4.23
CA ASP A 33 -0.04 0.24 5.55
C ASP A 33 -1.40 -0.48 5.60
N TYR A 34 -1.33 -1.79 5.76
CA TYR A 34 -2.49 -2.67 5.84
C TYR A 34 -2.66 -3.30 7.24
N THR A 35 -1.85 -2.92 8.23
CA THR A 35 -1.86 -3.51 9.58
C THR A 35 -2.23 -2.53 10.69
N THR A 36 -2.40 -1.24 10.38
CA THR A 36 -2.90 -0.25 11.33
C THR A 36 -4.32 -0.59 11.81
N LEU A 37 -4.52 -0.52 13.13
CA LEU A 37 -5.81 -0.73 13.77
C LEU A 37 -6.81 0.37 13.37
N VAL A 38 -7.97 -0.03 12.87
CA VAL A 38 -9.08 0.88 12.56
C VAL A 38 -10.06 0.90 13.73
N PHE A 39 -10.63 -0.25 14.09
CA PHE A 39 -11.52 -0.37 15.25
C PHE A 39 -11.51 -1.79 15.82
N LYS A 40 -12.06 -1.92 17.03
CA LYS A 40 -12.30 -3.20 17.70
C LYS A 40 -13.66 -3.21 18.38
N GLY A 41 -14.26 -4.38 18.52
CA GLY A 41 -15.46 -4.62 19.31
C GLY A 41 -15.29 -5.88 20.14
N CYS A 42 -15.71 -5.85 21.40
CA CYS A 42 -15.65 -6.99 22.31
C CYS A 42 -17.02 -7.15 22.97
N ALA A 43 -17.48 -8.37 23.16
CA ALA A 43 -18.64 -8.64 23.99
C ALA A 43 -18.37 -8.31 25.47
N ASP A 44 -19.39 -7.83 26.17
CA ASP A 44 -19.31 -7.60 27.62
C ASP A 44 -19.24 -8.92 28.40
N GLN A 45 -19.85 -9.97 27.85
CA GLN A 45 -19.80 -11.31 28.42
C GLN A 45 -18.38 -11.87 28.26
N LYS A 46 -17.81 -12.30 29.39
CA LYS A 46 -16.58 -13.07 29.41
C LYS A 46 -16.93 -14.54 29.53
N PHE A 47 -16.13 -15.40 28.91
CA PHE A 47 -16.33 -16.83 29.09
C PHE A 47 -15.88 -17.25 30.50
N GLN A 48 -16.67 -18.09 31.16
CA GLN A 48 -16.27 -18.79 32.39
C GLN A 48 -15.63 -20.12 31.97
N ASP A 49 -14.30 -20.20 31.99
CA ASP A 49 -13.54 -21.38 31.53
C ASP A 49 -12.77 -22.07 32.67
N PRO A 50 -13.43 -22.78 33.61
CA PRO A 50 -12.74 -23.46 34.70
C PRO A 50 -11.76 -24.54 34.21
N SER A 51 -12.01 -25.11 33.02
CA SER A 51 -11.27 -26.23 32.43
C SER A 51 -10.33 -25.84 31.28
N GLU A 52 -10.19 -24.55 30.98
CA GLU A 52 -9.39 -23.99 29.86
C GLU A 52 -9.76 -24.50 28.44
N VAL A 53 -10.93 -25.12 28.27
CA VAL A 53 -11.37 -25.72 27.01
C VAL A 53 -11.71 -24.63 25.99
N TYR A 54 -12.34 -23.54 26.43
CA TYR A 54 -12.69 -22.42 25.57
C TYR A 54 -11.45 -21.71 25.05
N LEU A 55 -10.48 -21.45 25.93
CA LEU A 55 -9.21 -20.83 25.54
C LEU A 55 -8.44 -21.68 24.53
N GLN A 56 -8.45 -23.00 24.70
CA GLN A 56 -7.84 -23.92 23.74
C GLN A 56 -8.58 -23.91 22.39
N ASN A 57 -9.91 -23.90 22.40
CA ASN A 57 -10.72 -23.80 21.17
C ASN A 57 -10.46 -22.48 20.44
N LEU A 58 -10.39 -21.35 21.17
CA LEU A 58 -10.12 -20.03 20.59
C LEU A 58 -8.71 -19.97 19.98
N LYS A 59 -7.71 -20.52 20.68
CA LYS A 59 -6.33 -20.60 20.16
C LYS A 59 -6.26 -21.43 18.88
N ASN A 60 -6.94 -22.57 18.85
CA ASN A 60 -7.02 -23.45 17.68
C ASN A 60 -7.74 -22.77 16.51
N LEU A 61 -8.84 -22.06 16.78
CA LEU A 61 -9.57 -21.27 15.79
C LEU A 61 -8.67 -20.20 15.17
N MET A 62 -8.04 -19.37 16.00
CA MET A 62 -7.13 -18.31 15.56
C MET A 62 -5.97 -18.87 14.72
N SER A 63 -5.33 -19.95 15.18
CA SER A 63 -4.25 -20.61 14.45
C SER A 63 -4.70 -21.12 13.08
N THR A 64 -5.93 -21.67 13.00
CA THR A 64 -6.49 -22.18 11.75
C THR A 64 -6.78 -21.05 10.77
N LEU A 65 -7.42 -19.98 11.23
CA LEU A 65 -7.73 -18.80 10.41
C LEU A 65 -6.44 -18.13 9.88
N VAL A 66 -5.44 -17.93 10.75
CA VAL A 66 -4.13 -17.39 10.36
C VAL A 66 -3.47 -18.30 9.32
N SER A 67 -3.45 -19.61 9.53
CA SER A 67 -2.88 -20.56 8.56
C SER A 67 -3.57 -20.46 7.19
N GLN A 68 -4.91 -20.44 7.17
CA GLN A 68 -5.69 -20.36 5.93
C GLN A 68 -5.47 -19.06 5.16
N SER A 69 -5.19 -17.95 5.84
CA SER A 69 -4.93 -16.64 5.21
C SER A 69 -3.71 -16.60 4.29
N SER A 70 -2.82 -17.60 4.40
CA SER A 70 -1.71 -17.79 3.44
C SER A 70 -2.15 -18.29 2.06
N GLN A 71 -3.38 -18.80 1.94
CA GLN A 71 -3.90 -19.44 0.72
C GLN A 71 -5.17 -18.76 0.19
N LYS A 72 -5.98 -18.16 1.06
CA LYS A 72 -7.25 -17.53 0.71
C LYS A 72 -7.33 -16.13 1.33
N THR A 73 -8.15 -15.26 0.75
CA THR A 73 -8.43 -13.92 1.29
C THR A 73 -9.67 -13.87 2.18
N PHE A 74 -10.46 -14.95 2.20
CA PHE A 74 -11.59 -15.16 3.09
C PHE A 74 -11.64 -16.62 3.51
N SER A 75 -11.99 -16.85 4.78
CA SER A 75 -12.38 -18.17 5.27
C SER A 75 -13.15 -18.03 6.57
N SER A 76 -14.07 -18.97 6.80
CA SER A 76 -14.76 -19.17 8.06
C SER A 76 -14.57 -20.60 8.54
N THR A 77 -14.57 -20.80 9.86
CA THR A 77 -14.48 -22.13 10.45
C THR A 77 -15.03 -22.14 11.87
N THR A 78 -15.29 -23.33 12.40
CA THR A 78 -15.77 -23.53 13.76
C THR A 78 -14.85 -24.54 14.45
N THR A 79 -14.50 -24.27 15.71
CA THR A 79 -13.65 -25.13 16.53
C THR A 79 -14.35 -25.47 17.84
N GLY A 80 -14.21 -26.72 18.28
CA GLY A 80 -14.81 -27.22 19.52
C GLY A 80 -16.14 -27.93 19.29
N GLN A 81 -16.81 -28.24 20.40
CA GLN A 81 -18.13 -28.87 20.45
C GLN A 81 -18.99 -28.07 21.43
N ASP A 82 -20.32 -28.12 21.24
CA ASP A 82 -21.26 -27.44 22.13
C ASP A 82 -21.09 -27.92 23.60
N PRO A 83 -21.20 -27.01 24.58
CA PRO A 83 -21.54 -25.58 24.45
C PRO A 83 -20.33 -24.66 24.22
N ASN A 84 -19.13 -25.20 24.01
CA ASN A 84 -17.87 -24.45 23.92
C ASN A 84 -17.40 -24.23 22.48
N ALA A 85 -18.28 -24.45 21.50
CA ALA A 85 -17.96 -24.26 20.09
C ALA A 85 -17.83 -22.76 19.79
N ILE A 86 -16.78 -22.40 19.05
CA ILE A 86 -16.48 -21.03 18.64
C ILE A 86 -16.42 -21.01 17.12
N THR A 87 -17.20 -20.12 16.52
CA THR A 87 -17.13 -19.84 15.09
C THR A 87 -16.36 -18.55 14.87
N GLY A 88 -15.69 -18.44 13.74
CA GLY A 88 -14.99 -17.23 13.36
C GLY A 88 -14.61 -17.23 11.90
N LEU A 89 -14.19 -16.06 11.45
CA LEU A 89 -13.77 -15.82 10.08
C LEU A 89 -12.73 -14.71 10.01
N TYR A 90 -12.02 -14.67 8.90
CA TYR A 90 -11.27 -13.49 8.48
C TYR A 90 -11.68 -13.07 7.08
N GLN A 91 -11.51 -11.79 6.78
CA GLN A 91 -11.70 -11.20 5.47
C GLN A 91 -10.56 -10.19 5.24
N CYS A 92 -9.68 -10.48 4.29
CA CYS A 92 -8.67 -9.55 3.81
C CYS A 92 -9.26 -8.61 2.76
N ARG A 93 -8.62 -7.45 2.58
CA ARG A 93 -8.98 -6.53 1.50
C ARG A 93 -8.69 -7.17 0.15
N GLY A 94 -9.60 -7.01 -0.81
CA GLY A 94 -9.58 -7.77 -2.06
C GLY A 94 -8.40 -7.48 -3.00
N ASP A 95 -7.67 -6.39 -2.78
CA ASP A 95 -6.46 -6.00 -3.51
C ASP A 95 -5.17 -6.56 -2.89
N LEU A 96 -5.24 -7.26 -1.75
CA LEU A 96 -4.07 -7.85 -1.11
C LEU A 96 -3.73 -9.22 -1.69
N THR A 97 -2.44 -9.46 -1.86
CA THR A 97 -1.90 -10.80 -2.09
C THR A 97 -2.12 -11.68 -0.85
N THR A 98 -2.11 -13.01 -1.00
CA THR A 98 -2.24 -13.92 0.15
C THR A 98 -1.10 -13.76 1.17
N SER A 99 0.10 -13.35 0.73
CA SER A 99 1.21 -13.03 1.64
C SER A 99 0.94 -11.78 2.50
N GLN A 100 0.37 -10.73 1.90
CA GLN A 100 -0.05 -9.53 2.64
C GLN A 100 -1.25 -9.84 3.55
N CYS A 101 -2.20 -10.64 3.07
CA CYS A 101 -3.34 -11.12 3.86
C CYS A 101 -2.86 -11.86 5.12
N TYR A 102 -1.96 -12.84 4.97
CA TYR A 102 -1.32 -13.54 6.08
C TYR A 102 -0.61 -12.58 7.04
N SER A 103 0.16 -11.64 6.51
CA SER A 103 0.88 -10.65 7.31
C SER A 103 -0.06 -9.75 8.11
N CYS A 104 -1.26 -9.48 7.59
CA CYS A 104 -2.30 -8.73 8.28
C CYS A 104 -3.00 -9.57 9.35
N VAL A 105 -3.55 -10.72 8.97
CA VAL A 105 -4.37 -11.58 9.85
C VAL A 105 -3.54 -12.11 11.02
N SER A 106 -2.24 -12.39 10.81
CA SER A 106 -1.33 -12.84 11.87
C SER A 106 -1.12 -11.83 13.00
N LYS A 107 -1.46 -10.54 12.82
CA LYS A 107 -1.41 -9.53 13.88
C LYS A 107 -2.63 -9.57 14.81
N ILE A 108 -3.76 -10.06 14.30
CA ILE A 108 -5.02 -9.94 15.02
C ILE A 108 -5.07 -10.76 16.32
N PRO A 109 -4.53 -11.98 16.43
CA PRO A 109 -4.61 -12.75 17.69
C PRO A 109 -4.02 -12.00 18.89
N GLU A 110 -2.82 -11.40 18.74
CA GLU A 110 -2.18 -10.62 19.80
C GLU A 110 -2.96 -9.33 20.12
N ILE A 111 -3.43 -8.62 19.08
CA ILE A 111 -4.24 -7.41 19.24
C ILE A 111 -5.56 -7.72 19.96
N SER A 112 -6.23 -8.82 19.57
CA SER A 112 -7.49 -9.26 20.18
C SER A 112 -7.30 -9.64 21.63
N ASP A 113 -6.26 -10.41 21.97
CA ASP A 113 -5.97 -10.78 23.35
C ASP A 113 -5.73 -9.53 24.21
N LYS A 114 -4.92 -8.60 23.72
CA LYS A 114 -4.61 -7.34 24.42
C LYS A 114 -5.82 -6.42 24.60
N LEU A 115 -6.71 -6.33 23.61
CA LEU A 115 -7.80 -5.34 23.58
C LEU A 115 -9.17 -5.87 24.02
N CYS A 116 -9.37 -7.19 23.94
CA CYS A 116 -10.64 -7.86 24.29
C CYS A 116 -10.50 -8.95 25.36
N GLY A 117 -9.27 -9.42 25.66
CA GLY A 117 -9.05 -10.48 26.64
C GLY A 117 -9.87 -11.73 26.33
N LYS A 118 -10.62 -12.22 27.33
CA LYS A 118 -11.42 -13.46 27.27
C LYS A 118 -12.91 -13.23 26.94
N ALA A 119 -13.22 -12.25 26.09
CA ALA A 119 -14.59 -11.99 25.65
C ALA A 119 -15.15 -13.17 24.85
N VAL A 120 -16.44 -13.48 25.00
CA VAL A 120 -17.08 -14.60 24.26
C VAL A 120 -17.19 -14.35 22.76
N ALA A 121 -17.14 -13.09 22.37
CA ALA A 121 -17.09 -12.65 20.98
C ALA A 121 -16.20 -11.40 20.88
N ALA A 122 -15.43 -11.32 19.81
CA ALA A 122 -14.67 -10.12 19.47
C ALA A 122 -14.52 -9.97 17.96
N ARG A 123 -14.26 -8.73 17.56
CA ARG A 123 -13.94 -8.35 16.20
C ARG A 123 -12.82 -7.32 16.19
N VAL A 124 -11.91 -7.44 15.23
CA VAL A 124 -10.80 -6.50 15.04
C VAL A 124 -10.73 -6.18 13.55
N GLN A 125 -10.73 -4.89 13.23
CA GLN A 125 -10.52 -4.37 11.90
C GLN A 125 -9.16 -3.67 11.84
N LEU A 126 -8.26 -4.18 11.01
CA LEU A 126 -7.06 -3.50 10.55
C LEU A 126 -7.32 -2.90 9.16
N SER A 127 -6.47 -1.98 8.69
CA SER A 127 -6.66 -1.30 7.40
C SER A 127 -6.67 -2.24 6.19
N GLY A 128 -6.17 -3.47 6.33
CA GLY A 128 -6.18 -4.49 5.28
C GLY A 128 -6.91 -5.80 5.60
N CYS A 129 -7.37 -6.02 6.82
CA CYS A 129 -8.07 -7.26 7.16
C CYS A 129 -8.97 -7.11 8.37
N TYR A 130 -10.00 -7.93 8.38
CA TYR A 130 -10.98 -8.10 9.44
C TYR A 130 -10.91 -9.52 9.97
N LEU A 131 -11.07 -9.70 11.27
CA LEU A 131 -11.34 -11.01 11.87
C LEU A 131 -12.36 -10.85 12.98
N ARG A 132 -13.34 -11.75 12.99
CA ARG A 132 -14.31 -11.90 14.08
C ARG A 132 -14.39 -13.33 14.55
N TYR A 133 -14.65 -13.50 15.83
CA TYR A 133 -15.05 -14.77 16.41
C TYR A 133 -16.17 -14.55 17.41
N GLU A 134 -16.97 -15.58 17.61
CA GLU A 134 -18.06 -15.61 18.57
C GLU A 134 -18.35 -17.05 18.99
N ILE A 135 -18.81 -17.23 20.23
CA ILE A 135 -19.39 -18.50 20.65
C ILE A 135 -20.62 -18.82 19.79
N VAL A 136 -20.81 -20.09 19.45
CA VAL A 136 -22.01 -20.52 18.71
C VAL A 136 -23.26 -20.16 19.52
N GLY A 137 -24.26 -19.58 18.86
CA GLY A 137 -25.48 -19.07 19.51
C GLY A 137 -25.36 -17.65 20.08
N PHE A 138 -24.24 -16.95 19.84
CA PHE A 138 -24.14 -15.53 20.17
C PHE A 138 -25.19 -14.70 19.42
N LYS A 139 -25.59 -13.57 20.02
CA LYS A 139 -26.64 -12.69 19.51
C LYS A 139 -26.30 -12.22 18.09
N GLN A 140 -27.18 -12.55 17.14
CA GLN A 140 -27.09 -12.07 15.77
C GLN A 140 -27.61 -10.63 15.66
N VAL A 141 -27.00 -9.88 14.73
CA VAL A 141 -27.35 -8.49 14.44
C VAL A 141 -27.66 -8.33 12.95
N PRO A 142 -28.42 -7.30 12.54
CA PRO A 142 -28.67 -7.03 11.13
C PRO A 142 -27.36 -6.87 10.34
N GLU A 143 -27.35 -7.31 9.08
CA GLU A 143 -26.19 -7.20 8.19
C GLU A 143 -25.70 -5.75 7.99
N THR A 144 -26.65 -4.81 8.09
CA THR A 144 -26.44 -3.38 7.91
C THR A 144 -26.26 -2.62 9.24
N GLU A 145 -26.10 -3.31 10.36
CA GLU A 145 -25.81 -2.65 11.65
C GLU A 145 -24.49 -1.86 11.55
N LEU A 146 -24.55 -0.56 11.84
CA LEU A 146 -23.37 0.31 11.84
C LEU A 146 -22.43 -0.07 12.99
N LEU A 147 -21.21 -0.49 12.66
CA LEU A 147 -20.19 -0.87 13.64
C LEU A 147 -19.21 0.26 13.94
N TYR A 148 -18.77 0.96 12.90
CA TYR A 148 -17.78 2.02 13.01
C TYR A 148 -17.86 2.95 11.80
N LYS A 149 -17.59 4.24 12.02
CA LYS A 149 -17.43 5.21 10.94
C LYS A 149 -16.33 6.22 11.26
N VAL A 150 -15.71 6.74 10.22
CA VAL A 150 -14.82 7.90 10.29
C VAL A 150 -15.07 8.78 9.08
N CYS A 151 -15.22 10.08 9.31
CA CYS A 151 -15.35 11.09 8.27
C CYS A 151 -14.07 11.95 8.24
N GLY A 152 -13.65 12.34 7.05
CA GLY A 152 -12.53 13.25 6.83
C GLY A 152 -12.86 14.70 7.16
N SER A 153 -12.03 15.62 6.68
CA SER A 153 -12.34 17.05 6.76
C SER A 153 -13.40 17.44 5.72
N SER A 154 -14.14 18.51 6.00
CA SER A 154 -15.02 19.17 5.03
C SER A 154 -14.21 20.26 4.32
N GLN A 155 -13.63 19.94 3.17
CA GLN A 155 -12.85 20.88 2.35
C GLN A 155 -13.04 20.65 0.84
N ALA A 156 -14.23 20.22 0.42
CA ALA A 156 -14.50 20.03 -1.00
C ALA A 156 -14.41 21.38 -1.72
N SER A 157 -13.30 21.63 -2.41
CA SER A 157 -13.05 22.91 -3.12
C SER A 157 -13.77 23.01 -4.47
N GLY A 158 -14.93 22.37 -4.63
CA GLY A 158 -15.64 22.30 -5.91
C GLY A 158 -17.14 22.05 -5.76
N THR A 159 -17.93 22.73 -6.60
CA THR A 159 -19.40 22.72 -6.59
C THR A 159 -20.02 21.38 -6.96
N ASP A 160 -19.23 20.40 -7.42
CA ASP A 160 -19.74 19.13 -7.96
C ASP A 160 -19.25 17.90 -7.18
N PHE A 161 -18.59 18.09 -6.04
CA PHE A 161 -18.01 16.98 -5.28
C PHE A 161 -19.06 15.91 -4.92
N GLU A 162 -20.21 16.33 -4.38
CA GLU A 162 -21.28 15.43 -3.97
C GLU A 162 -21.83 14.62 -5.15
N SER A 163 -22.02 15.26 -6.31
CA SER A 163 -22.46 14.58 -7.53
C SER A 163 -21.44 13.54 -8.01
N ARG A 164 -20.15 13.88 -7.99
CA ARG A 164 -19.06 12.94 -8.35
C ARG A 164 -18.98 11.78 -7.38
N ARG A 165 -19.10 12.06 -6.08
CA ARG A 165 -19.11 11.06 -5.00
C ARG A 165 -20.28 10.10 -5.17
N ASP A 166 -21.49 10.63 -5.35
CA ASP A 166 -22.69 9.82 -5.47
C ASP A 166 -22.67 8.95 -6.74
N THR A 167 -22.07 9.44 -7.82
CA THR A 167 -21.81 8.64 -9.02
C THR A 167 -20.82 7.51 -8.74
N ALA A 168 -19.70 7.80 -8.06
CA ALA A 168 -18.74 6.78 -7.65
C ALA A 168 -19.37 5.71 -6.74
N PHE A 169 -20.26 6.11 -5.83
CA PHE A 169 -20.98 5.19 -4.95
C PHE A 169 -21.87 4.22 -5.74
N GLY A 170 -22.63 4.73 -6.72
CA GLY A 170 -23.44 3.87 -7.60
C GLY A 170 -22.58 2.88 -8.40
N MET A 171 -21.43 3.31 -8.91
CA MET A 171 -20.49 2.42 -9.59
C MET A 171 -19.95 1.32 -8.67
N ALA A 172 -19.67 1.65 -7.40
CA ALA A 172 -19.19 0.68 -6.43
C ALA A 172 -20.29 -0.29 -5.98
N GLU A 173 -21.54 0.16 -5.83
CA GLU A 173 -22.70 -0.70 -5.58
C GLU A 173 -22.84 -1.78 -6.66
N ASP A 174 -22.75 -1.38 -7.94
CA ASP A 174 -22.78 -2.33 -9.08
C ASP A 174 -21.52 -3.18 -9.18
N GLY A 175 -20.38 -2.59 -8.82
CA GLY A 175 -19.08 -3.22 -8.84
C GLY A 175 -18.94 -4.38 -7.86
N VAL A 176 -19.44 -4.24 -6.62
CA VAL A 176 -19.37 -5.34 -5.64
C VAL A 176 -20.23 -6.54 -6.04
N LYS A 177 -21.29 -6.31 -6.82
CA LYS A 177 -22.16 -7.38 -7.35
C LYS A 177 -21.53 -8.15 -8.51
N SER A 178 -20.73 -7.49 -9.33
CA SER A 178 -20.19 -8.07 -10.57
C SER A 178 -18.70 -8.43 -10.50
N GLY A 179 -18.00 -7.94 -9.47
CA GLY A 179 -16.58 -8.17 -9.24
C GLY A 179 -16.24 -9.57 -8.72
N SER A 180 -14.94 -9.86 -8.66
CA SER A 180 -14.43 -11.06 -8.01
C SER A 180 -14.40 -10.86 -6.49
N GLY A 181 -14.94 -11.81 -5.73
CA GLY A 181 -14.81 -11.83 -4.27
C GLY A 181 -15.54 -10.70 -3.53
N LEU A 182 -16.66 -10.21 -4.08
CA LEU A 182 -17.51 -9.18 -3.46
C LEU A 182 -16.75 -7.88 -3.09
N PHE A 183 -15.78 -7.53 -3.94
CA PHE A 183 -14.87 -6.42 -3.76
C PHE A 183 -14.82 -5.57 -5.02
N TYR A 184 -14.80 -4.25 -4.82
CA TYR A 184 -14.65 -3.29 -5.90
C TYR A 184 -13.77 -2.13 -5.46
N THR A 185 -12.92 -1.68 -6.39
CA THR A 185 -12.27 -0.37 -6.31
C THR A 185 -12.40 0.31 -7.66
N GLY A 186 -12.51 1.63 -7.62
CA GLY A 186 -12.59 2.42 -8.84
C GLY A 186 -12.50 3.90 -8.52
N ASP A 187 -12.54 4.71 -9.57
CA ASP A 187 -12.60 6.15 -9.45
C ASP A 187 -13.60 6.74 -10.44
N TYR A 188 -14.18 7.85 -10.04
CA TYR A 188 -14.96 8.72 -10.90
C TYR A 188 -14.41 10.13 -10.80
N GLN A 189 -13.69 10.55 -11.85
CA GLN A 189 -12.99 11.83 -11.93
C GLN A 189 -11.99 12.06 -10.78
N SER A 190 -12.42 12.74 -9.72
CA SER A 190 -11.60 13.12 -8.57
C SER A 190 -11.95 12.31 -7.31
N VAL A 191 -12.86 11.34 -7.39
CA VAL A 191 -13.28 10.53 -6.24
C VAL A 191 -12.84 9.10 -6.45
N TYR A 192 -11.99 8.59 -5.54
CA TYR A 192 -11.73 7.17 -5.39
C TYR A 192 -12.79 6.55 -4.48
N VAL A 193 -13.20 5.32 -4.78
CA VAL A 193 -14.16 4.56 -4.00
C VAL A 193 -13.73 3.10 -3.88
N LEU A 194 -14.03 2.51 -2.74
CA LEU A 194 -13.87 1.10 -2.44
C LEU A 194 -15.15 0.59 -1.78
N GLY A 195 -15.62 -0.57 -2.22
CA GLY A 195 -16.67 -1.34 -1.55
C GLY A 195 -16.23 -2.78 -1.34
N GLN A 196 -16.56 -3.36 -0.20
CA GLN A 196 -16.24 -4.74 0.11
C GLN A 196 -17.25 -5.38 1.05
N CYS A 197 -17.67 -6.60 0.74
CA CYS A 197 -18.51 -7.41 1.60
C CYS A 197 -17.74 -8.56 2.25
N GLU A 198 -18.32 -9.16 3.28
CA GLU A 198 -17.89 -10.45 3.85
C GLU A 198 -18.11 -11.54 2.80
N GLY A 199 -17.12 -12.42 2.63
CA GLY A 199 -17.10 -13.39 1.53
C GLY A 199 -18.14 -14.50 1.56
N ASP A 200 -18.98 -14.56 2.60
CA ASP A 200 -20.10 -15.51 2.72
C ASP A 200 -21.45 -14.94 2.25
N LEU A 201 -21.54 -13.64 1.94
CA LEU A 201 -22.78 -13.03 1.48
C LEU A 201 -23.16 -13.47 0.06
N ALA A 202 -24.47 -13.51 -0.20
CA ALA A 202 -24.96 -13.55 -1.57
C ALA A 202 -24.68 -12.20 -2.26
N THR A 203 -24.58 -12.24 -3.59
CA THR A 203 -24.30 -11.06 -4.41
C THR A 203 -25.34 -9.95 -4.23
N SER A 204 -26.63 -10.30 -4.12
CA SER A 204 -27.71 -9.33 -3.86
C SER A 204 -27.52 -8.63 -2.53
N ASP A 205 -27.29 -9.42 -1.48
CA ASP A 205 -27.21 -8.96 -0.09
C ASP A 205 -25.97 -8.08 0.10
N CYS A 206 -24.89 -8.41 -0.61
CA CYS A 206 -23.71 -7.55 -0.69
C CYS A 206 -24.01 -6.19 -1.33
N GLY A 207 -24.78 -6.17 -2.42
CA GLY A 207 -25.24 -4.92 -3.05
C GLY A 207 -26.07 -4.07 -2.09
N ASP A 208 -27.03 -4.68 -1.39
CA ASP A 208 -27.89 -4.00 -0.42
C ASP A 208 -27.11 -3.48 0.80
N CYS A 209 -26.12 -4.24 1.27
CA CYS A 209 -25.23 -3.80 2.34
C CYS A 209 -24.38 -2.60 1.90
N ALA A 210 -23.73 -2.69 0.74
CA ALA A 210 -22.90 -1.60 0.21
C ALA A 210 -23.73 -0.32 0.00
N LYS A 211 -24.94 -0.45 -0.58
CA LYS A 211 -25.90 0.64 -0.73
C LYS A 211 -26.24 1.30 0.61
N SER A 212 -26.52 0.50 1.64
CA SER A 212 -26.80 0.99 2.99
C SER A 212 -25.60 1.72 3.60
N ALA A 213 -24.38 1.23 3.36
CA ALA A 213 -23.14 1.87 3.83
C ALA A 213 -22.90 3.22 3.12
N PHE A 214 -23.15 3.29 1.82
CA PHE A 214 -23.08 4.55 1.06
C PHE A 214 -24.15 5.55 1.49
N GLN A 215 -25.38 5.09 1.75
CA GLN A 215 -26.43 5.96 2.29
C GLN A 215 -26.03 6.52 3.67
N THR A 216 -25.52 5.65 4.55
CA THR A 216 -24.97 6.07 5.86
C THR A 216 -23.86 7.10 5.67
N ALA A 217 -22.96 6.93 4.70
CA ALA A 217 -21.90 7.91 4.42
C ALA A 217 -22.46 9.28 3.98
N LYS A 218 -23.53 9.30 3.17
CA LYS A 218 -24.19 10.55 2.77
C LYS A 218 -24.81 11.26 3.97
N ASP A 219 -25.51 10.52 4.81
CA ASP A 219 -26.25 11.05 5.95
C ASP A 219 -25.30 11.52 7.07
N ASP A 220 -24.24 10.76 7.32
CA ASP A 220 -23.37 10.95 8.48
C ASP A 220 -22.07 11.69 8.20
N CYS A 221 -21.51 11.56 6.98
CA CYS A 221 -20.29 12.26 6.59
C CYS A 221 -20.55 13.51 5.74
N GLY A 222 -21.79 13.76 5.31
CA GLY A 222 -22.20 15.02 4.70
C GLY A 222 -21.29 15.45 3.55
N ASP A 223 -20.62 16.59 3.67
CA ASP A 223 -19.70 17.16 2.68
C ASP A 223 -18.22 16.74 2.88
N SER A 224 -17.95 15.79 3.79
CA SER A 224 -16.59 15.33 4.08
C SER A 224 -15.93 14.73 2.85
N ILE A 225 -14.69 15.16 2.56
CA ILE A 225 -13.96 14.77 1.35
C ILE A 225 -13.41 13.35 1.37
N SER A 226 -13.49 12.67 2.51
CA SER A 226 -13.20 11.25 2.65
C SER A 226 -14.06 10.66 3.74
N GLY A 227 -14.20 9.34 3.73
CA GLY A 227 -14.92 8.64 4.78
C GLY A 227 -14.78 7.14 4.65
N GLN A 228 -14.94 6.45 5.78
CA GLN A 228 -15.05 4.99 5.84
C GLN A 228 -16.24 4.64 6.72
N VAL A 229 -17.08 3.72 6.23
CA VAL A 229 -18.26 3.22 6.96
C VAL A 229 -18.16 1.70 6.99
N TYR A 230 -18.18 1.14 8.19
CA TYR A 230 -18.13 -0.29 8.46
C TYR A 230 -19.46 -0.74 9.05
N LEU A 231 -20.21 -1.51 8.27
CA LEU A 231 -21.41 -2.21 8.73
C LEU A 231 -21.04 -3.63 9.17
N HIS A 232 -22.03 -4.40 9.64
CA HIS A 232 -21.79 -5.75 10.14
C HIS A 232 -21.19 -6.68 9.08
N LYS A 233 -21.68 -6.60 7.84
CA LYS A 233 -21.30 -7.52 6.75
C LYS A 233 -20.59 -6.86 5.56
N CYS A 234 -20.38 -5.55 5.57
CA CYS A 234 -19.65 -4.85 4.51
C CYS A 234 -18.99 -3.56 5.02
N TYR A 235 -18.06 -3.02 4.24
CA TYR A 235 -17.55 -1.67 4.46
C TYR A 235 -17.31 -0.95 3.13
N ILE A 236 -17.35 0.38 3.19
CA ILE A 236 -17.01 1.25 2.08
C ILE A 236 -15.95 2.26 2.52
N SER A 237 -15.21 2.77 1.54
CA SER A 237 -14.27 3.88 1.72
C SER A 237 -14.30 4.79 0.51
N TYR A 238 -14.15 6.08 0.71
CA TYR A 238 -14.01 7.03 -0.37
C TYR A 238 -13.03 8.14 -0.02
N SER A 239 -12.40 8.72 -1.04
CA SER A 239 -11.45 9.83 -0.88
C SER A 239 -11.44 10.70 -2.13
N TYR A 240 -11.53 12.01 -1.91
CA TYR A 240 -11.45 13.02 -2.95
C TYR A 240 -10.02 13.52 -3.13
N TYR A 241 -9.62 13.63 -4.40
CA TYR A 241 -8.32 14.10 -4.82
C TYR A 241 -8.52 15.29 -5.78
N PRO A 242 -8.30 16.54 -5.32
CA PRO A 242 -8.50 17.73 -6.15
C PRO A 242 -7.74 17.70 -7.48
N ASN A 243 -6.56 17.07 -7.49
CA ASN A 243 -5.67 16.95 -8.65
C ASN A 243 -5.85 15.64 -9.44
N GLY A 244 -6.97 14.94 -9.23
CA GLY A 244 -7.24 13.62 -9.80
C GLY A 244 -6.72 12.47 -8.92
N VAL A 245 -7.37 11.32 -9.03
CA VAL A 245 -7.00 10.13 -8.25
C VAL A 245 -5.60 9.67 -8.67
N PRO A 246 -4.66 9.46 -7.73
CA PRO A 246 -3.35 8.92 -8.05
C PRO A 246 -3.50 7.58 -8.76
N ALA A 247 -2.76 7.37 -9.85
CA ALA A 247 -2.76 6.08 -10.54
C ALA A 247 -2.12 5.01 -9.64
N ILE A 248 -2.93 4.33 -8.83
CA ILE A 248 -2.52 3.14 -8.09
C ILE A 248 -2.43 2.02 -9.13
N SER A 249 -1.21 1.62 -9.48
CA SER A 249 -1.00 0.49 -10.37
C SER A 249 -1.58 -0.78 -9.74
N SER A 250 -2.79 -1.15 -10.18
CA SER A 250 -3.38 -2.45 -9.90
C SER A 250 -2.47 -3.57 -10.46
N PRO A 251 -2.30 -4.70 -9.75
CA PRO A 251 -1.39 -5.76 -10.19
C PRO A 251 -1.86 -6.56 -11.42
N SER A 252 -2.97 -6.20 -12.06
CA SER A 252 -3.57 -6.97 -13.17
C SER A 252 -3.02 -6.62 -14.57
N GLY A 253 -2.03 -5.74 -14.70
CA GLY A 253 -1.44 -5.35 -15.99
C GLY A 253 -0.13 -6.07 -16.33
N THR A 254 -0.20 -7.30 -16.80
CA THR A 254 0.95 -8.10 -17.24
C THR A 254 1.74 -7.42 -18.37
N ARG A 255 3.08 -7.47 -18.25
CA ARG A 255 4.05 -7.62 -19.35
C ARG A 255 4.57 -6.41 -20.15
N GLN A 256 4.02 -5.19 -20.09
CA GLN A 256 4.51 -4.09 -20.95
C GLN A 256 5.53 -3.13 -20.30
N ARG A 257 5.62 -3.08 -18.97
CA ARG A 257 6.45 -2.07 -18.28
C ARG A 257 7.91 -2.50 -18.05
N THR A 258 8.20 -3.80 -18.05
CA THR A 258 9.59 -4.28 -17.91
C THR A 258 10.46 -3.84 -19.09
N GLN A 259 9.90 -3.74 -20.31
CA GLN A 259 10.63 -3.24 -21.48
C GLN A 259 10.87 -1.72 -21.46
N LYS A 260 9.89 -0.90 -21.06
CA LYS A 260 10.04 0.57 -21.05
C LYS A 260 10.97 1.05 -19.93
N THR A 261 10.94 0.41 -18.75
CA THR A 261 11.83 0.77 -17.63
C THR A 261 13.28 0.34 -17.88
N VAL A 262 13.49 -0.84 -18.50
CA VAL A 262 14.83 -1.30 -18.89
C VAL A 262 15.39 -0.46 -20.04
N ALA A 263 14.57 -0.03 -21.01
CA ALA A 263 15.02 0.83 -22.11
C ALA A 263 15.51 2.21 -21.63
N ILE A 264 14.86 2.81 -20.63
CA ILE A 264 15.27 4.11 -20.07
C ILE A 264 16.53 3.95 -19.20
N ALA A 265 16.62 2.88 -18.41
CA ALA A 265 17.79 2.61 -17.57
C ALA A 265 19.05 2.28 -18.40
N VAL A 266 18.93 1.46 -19.44
CA VAL A 266 20.05 1.10 -20.33
C VAL A 266 20.44 2.29 -21.22
N GLY A 267 19.47 3.08 -21.69
CA GLY A 267 19.72 4.31 -22.45
C GLY A 267 20.47 5.38 -21.66
N GLY A 268 20.11 5.57 -20.39
CA GLY A 268 20.79 6.52 -19.49
C GLY A 268 22.25 6.14 -19.20
N VAL A 269 22.52 4.87 -18.95
CA VAL A 269 23.89 4.37 -18.68
C VAL A 269 24.75 4.46 -19.95
N ALA A 270 24.20 4.12 -21.12
CA ALA A 270 24.92 4.24 -22.39
C ALA A 270 25.23 5.71 -22.75
N ALA A 271 24.28 6.63 -22.52
CA ALA A 271 24.48 8.06 -22.76
C ALA A 271 25.54 8.67 -21.84
N LEU A 272 25.51 8.34 -20.55
CA LEU A 272 26.53 8.77 -19.58
C LEU A 272 27.91 8.21 -19.92
N GLY A 273 27.99 6.93 -20.31
CA GLY A 273 29.23 6.32 -20.79
C GLY A 273 29.80 7.03 -22.02
N PHE A 274 28.95 7.34 -23.01
CA PHE A 274 29.36 8.06 -24.22
C PHE A 274 29.87 9.47 -23.92
N ILE A 275 29.19 10.20 -23.03
CA ILE A 275 29.62 11.55 -22.60
C ILE A 275 31.00 11.50 -21.94
N VAL A 276 31.26 10.53 -21.06
CA VAL A 276 32.57 10.38 -20.41
C VAL A 276 33.67 10.10 -21.44
N VAL A 277 33.42 9.24 -22.43
CA VAL A 277 34.38 8.96 -23.51
C VAL A 277 34.66 10.21 -24.35
N CYS A 278 33.63 10.97 -24.72
CA CYS A 278 33.79 12.24 -25.44
C CYS A 278 34.62 13.25 -24.64
N LEU A 279 34.39 13.38 -23.32
CA LEU A 279 35.15 14.29 -22.46
C LEU A 279 36.62 13.86 -22.31
N MET A 280 36.91 12.55 -22.25
CA MET A 280 38.28 12.04 -22.24
C MET A 280 39.00 12.33 -23.58
N PHE A 281 38.31 12.19 -24.71
CA PHE A 281 38.86 12.49 -26.03
C PHE A 281 39.11 13.99 -26.21
N LEU A 282 38.21 14.85 -25.75
CA LEU A 282 38.42 16.30 -25.74
C LEU A 282 39.64 16.69 -24.87
N LYS A 283 39.79 16.07 -23.69
CA LYS A 283 40.97 16.29 -22.84
C LYS A 283 42.27 15.82 -23.48
N SER A 284 42.27 14.69 -24.20
CA SER A 284 43.48 14.19 -24.88
C SER A 284 43.88 15.08 -26.06
N VAL A 285 42.91 15.60 -26.83
CA VAL A 285 43.15 16.56 -27.92
C VAL A 285 43.65 17.90 -27.38
N LEU A 286 43.05 18.41 -26.31
CA LEU A 286 43.50 19.65 -25.65
C LEU A 286 44.91 19.50 -25.06
N LYS A 287 45.23 18.34 -24.46
CA LYS A 287 46.58 18.03 -23.96
C LYS A 287 47.60 17.98 -25.11
N LYS A 288 47.24 17.38 -26.25
CA LYS A 288 48.08 17.31 -27.46
C LYS A 288 48.33 18.68 -28.10
N ARG A 289 47.36 19.61 -28.01
CA ARG A 289 47.55 21.01 -28.44
C ARG A 289 48.46 21.80 -27.49
N ARG A 290 48.39 21.53 -26.18
CA ARG A 290 49.25 22.19 -25.18
C ARG A 290 50.72 21.80 -25.33
N THR A 291 51.02 20.52 -25.58
CA THR A 291 52.40 20.05 -25.84
C THR A 291 52.98 20.55 -27.17
N LYS A 292 52.14 20.95 -28.14
CA LYS A 292 52.61 21.55 -29.39
C LYS A 292 52.95 23.04 -29.24
N HIS A 293 52.39 23.71 -28.24
CA HIS A 293 52.61 25.15 -27.99
C HIS A 293 53.81 25.44 -27.07
N GLU A 294 54.29 24.44 -26.31
CA GLU A 294 55.50 24.56 -25.47
C GLU A 294 56.79 24.14 -26.21
N GLY A 295 56.71 23.69 -27.47
CA GLY A 295 57.87 23.30 -28.29
C GLY A 295 58.40 24.40 -29.24
N TRP A 296 57.90 25.64 -29.15
CA TRP A 296 58.31 26.74 -30.04
C TRP A 296 58.62 28.03 -29.27
N VAL A 297 59.36 27.95 -28.16
CA VAL A 297 60.13 29.09 -27.65
C VAL A 297 61.36 28.51 -26.96
N ILE A 298 62.54 28.74 -27.54
CA ILE A 298 63.90 28.85 -26.97
C ILE A 298 64.90 28.41 -28.05
N THR A 299 65.36 29.37 -28.86
CA THR A 299 66.78 29.52 -29.26
C THR A 299 67.07 31.02 -29.45
N PRO A 300 68.28 31.50 -29.12
CA PRO A 300 68.55 32.91 -28.85
C PRO A 300 68.95 33.72 -30.09
N SER A 301 68.68 35.01 -29.99
CA SER A 301 68.96 36.10 -30.93
C SER A 301 70.41 36.21 -31.38
N TYR A 302 70.62 36.43 -32.69
CA TYR A 302 71.74 37.21 -33.22
C TYR A 302 71.18 38.28 -34.16
N ILE A 303 71.27 39.55 -33.76
CA ILE A 303 71.22 40.70 -34.67
C ILE A 303 72.50 41.51 -34.42
N LEU A 304 73.35 41.53 -35.44
CA LEU A 304 74.46 42.46 -35.62
C LEU A 304 73.91 43.89 -35.73
N LEU A 305 74.50 44.83 -34.98
CA LEU A 305 74.42 46.26 -35.29
C LEU A 305 75.82 46.78 -35.62
N ILE A 306 75.82 47.53 -36.71
CA ILE A 306 76.91 48.13 -37.47
C ILE A 306 77.48 49.33 -36.70
N SER A 307 78.81 49.42 -36.66
CA SER A 307 79.58 50.62 -37.00
C SER A 307 80.95 50.18 -37.49
#